data_AF-A0A932WX40-F1
#
_entry.id   AF-A0A932WX40-F1
#
_cell.length_a   1.000
_cell.length_b   1.000
_cell.length_c   1.000
_cell.angle_alpha   90.00
_cell.angle_beta   90.00
_cell.angle_gamma   90.00
#
_symmetry.space_group_name_H-M   'P 1'
#
loop_
_entity.id
_entity.type
_entity.pdbx_description
1 polymer ?
#
loop_
_entity_poly.entity_id
_entity_poly.type
_entity_poly.pdbx_seq_one_letter_code
_entity_poly.pdbx_strand_id
1 'polypeptide(L)' 'MAYDVIVLGSGPGGYPAAIRASQLGKKVAIVE' A
#
# COMPACT_ATOMS: atom_id res chain seq x y z
N MET A 1 -10.11 0.72 12.91
CA MET A 1 -8.89 0.20 12.25
C MET A 1 -8.28 1.34 11.46
N ALA A 2 -7.10 1.84 11.86
CA ALA A 2 -6.36 2.81 11.05
C ALA A 2 -5.38 2.08 10.13
N TYR A 3 -5.22 2.59 8.91
CA TYR A 3 -4.13 2.26 7.98
C TYR A 3 -3.17 3.45 7.96
N ASP A 4 -1.88 3.17 7.84
CA ASP A 4 -0.86 4.20 7.72
C ASP A 4 -0.72 4.70 6.28
N VAL A 5 -1.00 3.82 5.31
CA VAL A 5 -0.91 4.10 3.87
C VAL A 5 -2.09 3.44 3.17
N ILE A 6 -2.75 4.20 2.29
CA ILE A 6 -3.76 3.66 1.36
C ILE A 6 -3.25 3.92 -0.06
N VAL A 7 -3.15 2.86 -0.86
CA VAL A 7 -2.77 2.92 -2.27
C VAL A 7 -4.01 2.75 -3.13
N LEU A 8 -4.24 3.69 -4.04
CA LEU A 8 -5.35 3.66 -4.99
C LEU A 8 -4.85 3.14 -6.34
N GLY A 9 -5.35 1.98 -6.77
CA GLY A 9 -4.91 1.21 -7.93
C GLY A 9 -3.75 0.26 -7.64
N SER A 10 -3.83 -0.99 -8.09
CA SER A 10 -2.81 -2.05 -7.92
C SER A 10 -1.97 -2.31 -9.18
N GLY A 11 -1.97 -1.38 -10.13
CA GLY A 11 -1.16 -1.45 -11.33
C GLY A 11 0.36 -1.43 -11.07
N PRO A 12 1.19 -1.32 -12.13
CA PRO A 12 2.65 -1.46 -12.05
C PRO A 12 3.36 -0.53 -11.05
N GLY A 13 2.75 0.61 -10.70
CA GLY A 13 3.26 1.51 -9.65
C GLY A 13 2.65 1.26 -8.27
N GLY A 14 1.37 0.91 -8.20
CA GLY A 14 0.62 0.79 -6.95
C GLY A 14 1.03 -0.43 -6.13
N TYR A 15 1.13 -1.60 -6.77
CA TYR A 15 1.46 -2.84 -6.07
C TYR A 15 2.89 -2.81 -5.48
N PRO A 16 3.95 -2.38 -6.22
CA PRO A 16 5.29 -2.25 -5.64
C PRO A 16 5.36 -1.18 -4.54
N ALA A 17 4.63 -0.06 -4.67
CA ALA A 17 4.58 0.97 -3.64
C ALA A 17 3.95 0.45 -2.33
N ALA A 18 2.87 -0.32 -2.43
CA ALA A 18 2.23 -0.94 -1.28
C ALA A 18 3.14 -1.96 -0.59
N ILE A 19 3.86 -2.79 -1.37
CA ILE A 19 4.85 -3.74 -0.83
C ILE A 19 5.95 -3.00 -0.09
N ARG A 20 6.52 -1.94 -0.69
CA ARG A 20 7.60 -1.18 -0.07
C ARG A 20 7.15 -0.51 1.23
N ALA A 21 5.94 0.05 1.26
CA ALA A 21 5.36 0.62 2.47
C ALA A 21 5.16 -0.45 3.56
N SER A 22 4.71 -1.65 3.21
CA SER A 22 4.55 -2.77 4.15
C SER A 22 5.90 -3.22 4.74
N GLN A 23 6.95 -3.32 3.91
CA GLN A 23 8.31 -3.64 4.36
C GLN A 23 8.90 -2.61 5.34
N LEU A 24 8.42 -1.36 5.29
CA LEU A 24 8.78 -0.30 6.23
C LEU A 24 7.93 -0.36 7.52
N GLY A 25 7.18 -1.44 7.74
CA GLY A 25 6.35 -1.66 8.91
C GLY A 25 5.04 -0.86 8.92
N LYS A 26 4.64 -0.30 7.78
CA LYS A 26 3.37 0.43 7.67
C LYS A 26 2.22 -0.54 7.45
N LYS A 27 1.08 -0.25 8.07
CA LYS A 27 -0.16 -0.97 7.80
C LYS A 27 -0.79 -0.40 6.53
N VAL A 28 -0.71 -1.15 5.44
CA VAL A 28 -1.13 -0.70 4.10
C VAL A 28 -2.48 -1.30 3.71
N ALA A 29 -3.33 -0.51 3.05
CA ALA A 29 -4.47 -0.99 2.27
C ALA A 29 -4.27 -0.65 0.79
N ILE A 30 -4.72 -1.54 -0.10
CA ILE A 30 -4.85 -1.25 -1.53
C ILE A 30 -6.35 -1.22 -1.84
N VAL A 31 -6.77 -0.23 -2.62
CA VAL A 31 -8.13 -0.13 -3.17
C VAL A 31 -7.98 -0.06 -4.68
N GLU A 32 -8.61 -0.99 -5.42
CA GLU A 32 -8.61 -1.02 -6.88
C GLU A 32 -9.85 -0.34 -7.46
#